data_AF-A0A3A9FWM8-F1
#
_entry.id   AF-A0A3A9FWM8-F1
#
_cell.length_a   1.000
_cell.length_b   1.000
_cell.length_c   1.000
_cell.angle_alpha   90.00
_cell.angle_beta   90.00
_cell.angle_gamma   90.00
#
_symmetry.space_group_name_H-M   'P 1'
#
loop_
_entity.id
_entity.type
_entity.pdbx_description
1 polymer ?
#
loop_
_entity_poly.entity_id
_entity_poly.type
_entity_poly.pdbx_seq_one_letter_code
_entity_poly.pdbx_strand_id
1 'polypeptide(L)'
;MTFGGLMSADNAIEYMMAGAMGAGICTVGILKGVEYVEKMCYDLSKRLAELGYHSIEEVNRAALPNFPKKEYVSKLDFHFEPYKEDGKKKCISCGKCVAACCYDARTLSFPEMHVDLDKCRFCGLCLDVCPTGALTGKRAPQTQEDLELERKSIEFYASFN
;
A
#
# COMPACT_ATOMS: atom_id res chain seq x y z
N MET A 1 -16.23 0.82 13.91
CA MET A 1 -16.81 0.24 12.68
C MET A 1 -15.98 0.75 11.51
N THR A 2 -15.58 -0.12 10.58
CA THR A 2 -14.85 0.25 9.35
C THR A 2 -15.77 0.22 8.13
N PHE A 3 -15.51 1.06 7.12
CA PHE A 3 -16.18 1.06 5.82
C PHE A 3 -15.15 1.30 4.71
N GLY A 4 -15.29 0.58 3.60
CA GLY A 4 -14.52 0.81 2.37
C GLY A 4 -13.62 -0.36 1.98
N GLY A 5 -13.77 -0.85 0.75
CA GLY A 5 -12.83 -1.81 0.13
C GLY A 5 -12.87 -3.25 0.66
N LEU A 6 -13.82 -3.60 1.53
CA LEU A 6 -13.89 -4.92 2.15
C LEU A 6 -14.45 -5.96 1.17
N MET A 7 -13.56 -6.76 0.56
CA MET A 7 -13.90 -7.71 -0.51
C MET A 7 -13.76 -9.18 -0.10
N SER A 8 -13.09 -9.44 1.02
CA SER A 8 -12.84 -10.77 1.59
C SER A 8 -12.80 -10.75 3.12
N ALA A 9 -12.80 -11.93 3.74
CA ALA A 9 -12.62 -12.09 5.19
C ALA A 9 -11.23 -11.64 5.66
N ASP A 10 -10.19 -11.83 4.83
CA ASP A 10 -8.82 -11.41 5.17
C ASP A 10 -8.74 -9.88 5.36
N ASN A 11 -9.40 -9.10 4.49
CA ASN A 11 -9.49 -7.64 4.67
C ASN A 11 -10.20 -7.28 5.98
N ALA A 12 -11.28 -8.00 6.33
CA ALA A 12 -12.01 -7.74 7.57
C ALA A 12 -11.14 -7.97 8.80
N ILE A 13 -10.34 -9.03 8.81
CA ILE A 13 -9.40 -9.32 9.90
C ILE A 13 -8.33 -8.24 9.99
N GLU A 14 -7.75 -7.80 8.88
CA GLU A 14 -6.77 -6.70 8.87
C GLU A 14 -7.33 -5.44 9.55
N TYR A 15 -8.57 -5.05 9.25
CA TYR A 15 -9.23 -3.93 9.91
C TYR A 15 -9.47 -4.18 11.41
N MET A 16 -9.84 -5.41 11.81
CA MET A 16 -10.02 -5.75 13.21
C MET A 16 -8.69 -5.70 13.97
N MET A 17 -7.63 -6.24 13.39
CA MET A 17 -6.26 -6.16 13.90
C MET A 17 -5.80 -4.70 14.05
N ALA A 18 -6.23 -3.80 13.17
CA ALA A 18 -5.97 -2.36 13.29
C ALA A 18 -6.86 -1.64 14.33
N GLY A 19 -7.91 -2.29 14.83
CA GLY A 19 -8.75 -1.80 15.93
C GLY A 19 -10.25 -1.68 15.64
N ALA A 20 -10.74 -2.13 14.48
CA ALA A 20 -12.17 -2.15 14.19
C ALA A 20 -12.92 -3.24 15.00
N MET A 21 -14.14 -2.92 15.46
CA MET A 21 -15.05 -3.87 16.14
C MET A 21 -16.21 -4.33 15.24
N GLY A 22 -16.15 -4.02 13.96
CA GLY A 22 -17.23 -4.31 13.02
C GLY A 22 -16.92 -3.78 11.63
N ALA A 23 -17.38 -4.49 10.61
CA ALA A 23 -17.08 -4.23 9.21
C ALA A 23 -18.36 -3.96 8.42
N GLY A 24 -18.44 -2.77 7.82
CA GLY A 24 -19.49 -2.41 6.89
C GLY A 24 -19.11 -2.80 5.47
N ILE A 25 -20.08 -3.36 4.74
CA ILE A 25 -19.94 -3.83 3.37
C ILE A 25 -20.90 -3.07 2.45
N CYS A 26 -20.41 -2.65 1.29
CA CYS A 26 -21.20 -1.95 0.28
C CYS A 26 -20.87 -2.52 -1.10
N THR A 27 -19.67 -2.24 -1.61
CA THR A 27 -19.23 -2.64 -2.96
C THR A 27 -19.34 -4.15 -3.19
N VAL A 28 -18.95 -4.98 -2.22
CA VAL A 28 -19.02 -6.43 -2.36
C VAL A 28 -20.48 -6.94 -2.44
N GLY A 29 -21.41 -6.33 -1.69
CA GLY A 29 -22.83 -6.67 -1.76
C GLY A 29 -23.45 -6.25 -3.10
N ILE A 30 -23.06 -5.08 -3.63
CA ILE A 30 -23.49 -4.61 -4.96
C ILE A 30 -22.99 -5.56 -6.06
N LEU A 31 -21.73 -6.02 -5.98
CA LEU A 31 -21.11 -6.81 -7.04
C LEU A 31 -21.40 -8.31 -6.94
N LYS A 32 -21.58 -8.86 -5.74
CA LYS A 32 -21.67 -10.31 -5.49
C LYS A 32 -23.01 -10.76 -4.88
N GLY A 33 -23.92 -9.82 -4.60
CA GLY A 33 -25.19 -10.11 -3.93
C GLY A 33 -25.08 -10.08 -2.40
N VAL A 34 -26.24 -9.99 -1.74
CA VAL A 34 -26.36 -9.93 -0.27
C VAL A 34 -26.12 -11.30 0.37
N GLU A 35 -26.24 -12.38 -0.39
CA GLU A 35 -25.96 -13.75 0.05
C GLU A 35 -24.47 -13.96 0.31
N TYR A 36 -23.61 -13.17 -0.36
CA TYR A 36 -22.17 -13.23 -0.15
C TYR A 36 -21.77 -12.86 1.30
N VAL A 37 -22.65 -12.14 2.01
CA VAL A 37 -22.42 -11.75 3.41
C VAL A 37 -22.32 -12.97 4.32
N GLU A 38 -23.17 -13.97 4.12
CA GLU A 38 -23.13 -15.21 4.91
C GLU A 38 -21.81 -15.95 4.72
N LYS A 39 -21.35 -16.03 3.47
CA LYS A 39 -20.03 -16.60 3.14
C LYS A 39 -18.91 -15.84 3.83
N MET A 40 -18.96 -14.51 3.83
CA MET A 40 -17.95 -13.69 4.51
C MET A 40 -17.92 -13.91 6.01
N CYS A 41 -19.09 -14.00 6.66
CA CYS A 41 -19.18 -14.30 8.09
C CYS A 41 -18.56 -15.67 8.41
N TYR A 42 -18.87 -16.69 7.61
CA TYR A 42 -18.27 -18.03 7.76
C TYR A 42 -16.75 -18.01 7.57
N ASP A 43 -16.27 -17.40 6.48
CA ASP A 43 -14.84 -17.31 6.18
C ASP A 43 -14.10 -16.54 7.27
N LEU A 44 -14.69 -15.47 7.82
CA LEU A 44 -14.13 -14.70 8.92
C LEU A 44 -13.95 -15.56 10.18
N SER A 45 -14.99 -16.29 10.62
CA SER A 45 -14.90 -17.18 11.77
C SER A 45 -13.84 -18.26 11.57
N LYS A 46 -13.77 -18.83 10.36
CA LYS A 46 -12.75 -19.83 10.01
C LYS A 46 -11.34 -19.24 10.09
N ARG A 47 -11.12 -18.05 9.51
CA ARG A 47 -9.81 -17.39 9.50
C ARG A 47 -9.34 -16.97 10.88
N LEU A 48 -10.24 -16.48 11.74
CA LEU A 48 -9.90 -16.18 13.13
C LEU A 48 -9.37 -17.44 13.84
N ALA A 49 -10.05 -18.57 13.69
CA ALA A 49 -9.61 -19.84 14.27
C ALA A 49 -8.27 -20.32 13.69
N GLU A 50 -8.04 -20.18 12.39
CA GLU A 50 -6.76 -20.52 11.75
C GLU A 50 -5.59 -19.67 12.28
N LEU A 51 -5.84 -18.42 12.64
CA LEU A 51 -4.87 -17.50 13.25
C LEU A 51 -4.75 -17.67 14.77
N GLY A 52 -5.54 -18.54 15.38
CA GLY A 52 -5.53 -18.82 16.82
C GLY A 52 -6.34 -17.83 17.67
N TYR A 53 -7.26 -17.08 17.07
CA TYR A 53 -8.19 -16.18 17.76
C TYR A 53 -9.56 -16.84 17.93
N HIS A 54 -10.20 -16.61 19.08
CA HIS A 54 -11.53 -17.13 19.41
C HIS A 54 -12.64 -16.09 19.31
N SER A 55 -12.29 -14.80 19.22
CA SER A 55 -13.26 -13.70 19.17
C SER A 55 -12.71 -12.48 18.41
N ILE A 56 -13.62 -11.55 18.07
CA ILE A 56 -13.25 -10.28 17.42
C ILE A 56 -12.50 -9.38 18.42
N GLU A 57 -12.84 -9.50 19.70
CA GLU A 57 -12.24 -8.77 20.81
C GLU A 57 -10.76 -9.14 21.00
N GLU A 58 -10.42 -10.42 20.84
CA GLU A 58 -9.02 -10.90 20.93
C GLU A 58 -8.14 -10.39 19.79
N VAL A 59 -8.68 -10.34 18.58
CA VAL A 59 -7.94 -9.82 17.42
C VAL A 59 -7.90 -8.29 17.40
N ASN A 60 -8.81 -7.61 18.11
CA ASN A 60 -8.89 -6.16 18.13
C ASN A 60 -7.54 -5.56 18.55
N ARG A 61 -6.98 -4.67 17.70
CA ARG A 61 -5.69 -3.98 17.95
C ARG A 61 -4.46 -4.90 17.99
N ALA A 62 -4.57 -6.17 17.60
CA ALA A 62 -3.45 -7.10 17.58
C ALA A 62 -2.28 -6.63 16.69
N ALA A 63 -2.52 -5.77 15.69
CA ALA A 63 -1.46 -5.21 14.85
C ALA A 63 -0.73 -4.01 15.48
N LEU A 64 -1.31 -3.32 16.46
CA LEU A 64 -0.75 -2.07 16.98
C LEU A 64 0.71 -2.19 17.50
N PRO A 65 1.13 -3.28 18.18
CA PRO A 65 2.52 -3.44 18.59
C PRO A 65 3.52 -3.48 17.42
N ASN A 66 3.06 -3.87 16.23
CA ASN A 66 3.86 -3.95 15.00
C ASN A 66 3.87 -2.63 14.21
N PHE A 67 3.06 -1.65 14.59
CA PHE A 67 3.06 -0.35 13.93
C PHE A 67 4.36 0.40 14.27
N PRO A 68 4.94 1.13 13.30
CA PRO A 68 6.16 1.87 13.54
C PRO A 68 5.91 2.96 14.60
N LYS A 69 6.75 2.98 15.63
CA LYS A 69 6.69 4.01 16.71
C LYS A 69 7.23 5.37 16.29
N LYS A 70 7.96 5.40 15.18
CA LYS A 70 8.57 6.59 14.59
C LYS A 70 8.22 6.63 13.12
N GLU A 71 7.87 7.81 12.65
CA GLU A 71 7.65 8.03 11.23
C GLU A 71 9.00 8.04 10.52
N TYR A 72 9.19 7.14 9.55
CA TYR A 72 10.40 7.13 8.73
C TYR A 72 10.11 7.86 7.43
N VAL A 73 10.54 9.12 7.37
CA VAL A 73 10.40 9.96 6.17
C VAL A 73 11.61 9.72 5.28
N SER A 74 11.40 9.22 4.06
CA SER A 74 12.42 9.23 3.02
C SER A 74 11.81 9.17 1.62
N LYS A 75 12.57 9.65 0.64
CA LYS A 75 12.19 9.54 -0.78
C LYS A 75 12.39 8.11 -1.28
N LEU A 76 11.68 7.79 -2.35
CA LEU A 76 11.84 6.54 -3.08
C LEU A 76 12.83 6.76 -4.22
N ASP A 77 13.95 6.04 -4.20
CA ASP A 77 14.89 6.00 -5.31
C ASP A 77 14.37 5.04 -6.38
N PHE A 78 14.33 5.49 -7.63
CA PHE A 78 13.71 4.77 -8.74
C PHE A 78 14.79 4.21 -9.67
N HIS A 79 14.68 2.92 -9.99
CA HIS A 79 15.59 2.26 -10.92
C HIS A 79 14.81 1.68 -12.09
N PHE A 80 15.20 2.06 -13.30
CA PHE A 80 14.61 1.57 -14.54
C PHE A 80 15.60 0.67 -15.28
N GLU A 81 15.23 -0.59 -15.44
CA GLU A 81 15.99 -1.63 -16.14
C GLU A 81 15.21 -2.06 -17.39
N PRO A 82 15.48 -1.45 -18.56
CA PRO A 82 14.74 -1.74 -19.78
C PRO A 82 15.03 -3.12 -20.37
N TYR A 83 16.18 -3.73 -20.03
CA TYR A 83 16.65 -5.03 -20.52
C TYR A 83 16.95 -5.99 -19.38
N LYS A 84 16.86 -7.30 -19.67
CA LYS A 84 17.33 -8.39 -18.79
C LYS A 84 18.83 -8.63 -19.01
N GLU A 85 19.45 -9.42 -18.14
CA GLU A 85 20.86 -9.85 -18.27
C GLU A 85 21.14 -10.51 -19.64
N ASP A 86 20.18 -11.30 -20.16
CA ASP A 86 20.25 -11.93 -21.48
C ASP A 86 20.09 -10.96 -22.68
N GLY A 87 20.03 -9.65 -22.45
CA GLY A 87 19.82 -8.63 -23.48
C GLY A 87 18.38 -8.52 -24.02
N LYS A 88 17.46 -9.41 -23.60
CA LYS A 88 16.04 -9.34 -23.97
C LYS A 88 15.34 -8.16 -23.30
N LYS A 89 14.35 -7.57 -23.97
CA LYS A 89 13.54 -6.48 -23.41
C LYS A 89 12.82 -6.95 -22.13
N LYS A 90 13.01 -6.20 -21.04
CA LYS A 90 12.27 -6.34 -19.77
C LYS A 90 11.10 -5.35 -19.76
N CYS A 91 11.31 -4.13 -20.24
CA CYS A 91 10.22 -3.18 -20.47
C CYS A 91 9.51 -3.49 -21.79
N ILE A 92 8.18 -3.59 -21.75
CA ILE A 92 7.30 -3.82 -22.92
C ILE A 92 6.66 -2.53 -23.45
N SER A 93 7.07 -1.36 -22.96
CA SER A 93 6.59 -0.05 -23.40
C SER A 93 5.06 0.13 -23.33
N CYS A 94 4.41 -0.48 -22.34
CA CYS A 94 2.95 -0.43 -22.19
C CYS A 94 2.39 0.91 -21.68
N GLY A 95 3.23 1.84 -21.24
CA GLY A 95 2.82 3.17 -20.78
C GLY A 95 2.09 3.25 -19.43
N LYS A 96 1.77 2.12 -18.77
CA LYS A 96 1.02 2.11 -17.49
C LYS A 96 1.65 2.97 -16.39
N CYS A 97 2.98 2.99 -16.29
CA CYS A 97 3.71 3.81 -15.33
C CYS A 97 3.56 5.32 -15.55
N VAL A 98 3.36 5.75 -16.81
CA VAL A 98 3.08 7.14 -17.18
C VAL A 98 1.61 7.45 -16.86
N ALA A 99 0.69 6.62 -17.34
CA ALA A 99 -0.76 6.82 -17.14
C ALA A 99 -1.19 6.80 -15.66
N ALA A 100 -0.52 6.03 -14.81
CA ALA A 100 -0.83 5.96 -13.38
C ALA A 100 -0.34 7.18 -12.58
N CYS A 101 0.54 8.01 -13.16
CA CYS A 101 1.11 9.16 -12.46
C CYS A 101 0.15 10.36 -12.52
N CYS A 102 -0.59 10.63 -11.45
CA CYS A 102 -1.49 11.79 -11.37
C CYS A 102 -0.79 13.17 -11.38
N TYR A 103 0.54 13.20 -11.38
CA TYR A 103 1.36 14.42 -11.39
C TYR A 103 2.07 14.65 -12.74
N ASP A 104 1.84 13.79 -13.72
CA ASP A 104 2.52 13.83 -15.03
C ASP A 104 4.06 13.94 -14.92
N ALA A 105 4.62 13.26 -13.92
CA ALA A 105 6.03 13.36 -13.57
C ALA A 105 6.93 12.40 -14.37
N ARG A 106 6.38 11.57 -15.27
CA ARG A 106 7.14 10.53 -15.98
C ARG A 106 6.89 10.56 -17.48
N THR A 107 7.96 10.39 -18.24
CA THR A 107 7.92 10.22 -19.70
C THR A 107 8.73 8.99 -20.08
N LEU A 108 8.16 8.13 -20.93
CA LEU A 108 8.83 6.93 -21.41
C LEU A 108 9.26 7.11 -22.88
N SER A 109 10.57 7.16 -23.10
CA SER A 109 11.21 7.25 -24.42
C SER A 109 12.15 6.05 -24.58
N PHE A 110 11.58 4.86 -24.82
CA PHE A 110 12.33 3.60 -24.80
C PHE A 110 13.64 3.67 -25.64
N PRO A 111 14.79 3.25 -25.09
CA PRO A 111 14.97 2.48 -23.84
C PRO A 111 15.12 3.32 -22.57
N GLU A 112 14.89 4.63 -22.62
CA GLU A 112 15.06 5.54 -21.48
C GLU A 112 13.72 5.91 -20.84
N MET A 113 13.75 6.21 -19.54
CA MET A 113 12.63 6.77 -18.80
C MET A 113 13.09 8.03 -18.09
N HIS A 114 12.41 9.14 -18.35
CA HIS A 114 12.65 10.41 -17.67
C HIS A 114 11.67 10.59 -16.51
N VAL A 115 12.16 11.14 -15.40
CA VAL A 115 11.36 11.49 -14.24
C VAL A 115 11.63 12.95 -13.88
N ASP A 116 10.57 13.76 -13.89
CA ASP A 116 10.59 15.12 -13.36
C ASP A 116 10.49 15.05 -11.83
N LEU A 117 11.60 15.32 -11.14
CA LEU A 117 11.69 15.21 -9.68
C LEU A 117 10.93 16.32 -8.95
N ASP A 118 10.65 17.45 -9.59
CA ASP A 118 9.89 18.56 -8.99
C ASP A 118 8.39 18.21 -8.92
N LYS A 119 7.91 17.46 -9.91
CA LYS A 119 6.53 16.94 -9.95
C LYS A 119 6.36 15.63 -9.19
N CYS A 120 7.40 14.82 -9.08
CA CYS A 120 7.31 13.53 -8.41
C CYS A 120 6.96 13.69 -6.93
N ARG A 121 6.09 12.81 -6.41
CA ARG A 121 5.76 12.70 -4.98
C ARG A 121 6.23 11.39 -4.36
N PHE A 122 7.11 10.66 -5.06
CA PHE A 122 7.75 9.44 -4.57
C PHE A 122 6.79 8.34 -4.07
N CYS A 123 5.54 8.33 -4.54
CA CYS A 123 4.47 7.45 -4.04
C CYS A 123 4.62 5.97 -4.40
N GLY A 124 5.47 5.63 -5.37
CA GLY A 124 5.73 4.25 -5.77
C GLY A 124 4.68 3.59 -6.67
N LEU A 125 3.51 4.22 -6.92
CA LEU A 125 2.45 3.60 -7.72
C LEU A 125 2.90 3.14 -9.12
N CYS A 126 3.84 3.86 -9.73
CA CYS A 126 4.43 3.47 -11.01
C CYS A 126 5.17 2.12 -10.98
N LEU A 127 5.69 1.72 -9.81
CA LEU A 127 6.32 0.42 -9.57
C LEU A 127 5.25 -0.67 -9.55
N ASP A 128 4.21 -0.47 -8.74
CA ASP A 128 3.15 -1.46 -8.51
C ASP A 128 2.37 -1.80 -9.79
N VAL A 129 2.17 -0.81 -10.68
CA VAL A 129 1.47 -1.03 -11.95
C VAL A 129 2.36 -1.62 -13.04
N CYS A 130 3.67 -1.74 -12.83
CA CYS A 130 4.61 -2.27 -13.83
C CYS A 130 4.51 -3.81 -13.91
N PRO A 131 3.91 -4.39 -14.96
CA PRO A 131 3.65 -5.82 -14.99
C PRO A 131 4.91 -6.67 -15.17
N THR A 132 6.01 -6.07 -15.62
CA THR A 132 7.27 -6.78 -15.90
C THR A 132 8.35 -6.56 -14.86
N GLY A 133 8.10 -5.69 -13.86
CA GLY A 133 9.11 -5.29 -12.88
C GLY A 133 10.33 -4.60 -13.50
N ALA A 134 10.19 -4.00 -14.70
CA ALA A 134 11.25 -3.22 -15.33
C ALA A 134 11.52 -1.90 -14.58
N LEU A 135 10.56 -1.44 -13.79
CA LEU A 135 10.71 -0.31 -12.89
C LEU A 135 10.67 -0.84 -11.46
N THR A 136 11.70 -0.53 -10.69
CA THR A 136 11.81 -0.89 -9.27
C THR A 136 12.18 0.33 -8.45
N GLY A 137 12.15 0.20 -7.13
CA GLY A 137 12.61 1.28 -6.26
C GLY A 137 13.04 0.78 -4.89
N LYS A 138 13.88 1.58 -4.24
CA LYS A 138 14.37 1.35 -2.89
C LYS A 138 14.22 2.63 -2.09
N ARG A 139 14.02 2.52 -0.79
CA ARG A 139 14.02 3.71 0.08
C ARG A 139 15.41 4.34 0.01
N ALA A 140 15.47 5.61 -0.36
CA ALA A 140 16.68 6.38 -0.28
C ALA A 140 17.08 6.54 1.20
N PRO A 141 18.39 6.67 1.50
CA PRO A 141 18.83 7.03 2.84
C PRO A 141 18.24 8.39 3.24
N GLN A 142 17.90 8.54 4.53
CA GLN A 142 17.36 9.81 5.05
C GLN A 142 18.41 10.91 4.94
N THR A 143 18.00 12.04 4.40
CA THR A 143 18.78 13.28 4.40
C THR A 143 18.56 14.06 5.68
N GLN A 144 19.36 15.11 5.91
CA GLN A 144 19.17 15.98 7.07
C GLN A 144 17.79 16.68 7.06
N GLU A 145 17.28 17.00 5.87
CA GLU A 145 15.95 17.58 5.69
C GLU A 145 14.85 16.58 6.07
N ASP A 146 15.00 15.31 5.68
CA ASP A 146 14.06 14.25 6.04
C ASP A 146 14.00 14.04 7.56
N LEU A 147 15.15 14.07 8.24
CA LEU A 147 15.23 13.97 9.70
C LEU A 147 14.59 15.16 10.42
N GLU A 148 14.68 16.36 9.83
CA GLU A 148 14.00 17.53 10.34
C GLU A 148 12.47 17.45 10.17
N LEU A 149 11.99 16.92 9.04
CA LEU A 149 10.57 16.66 8.84
C LEU A 149 10.03 15.62 9.82
N GLU A 150 10.75 14.52 10.03
CA GLU A 150 10.42 13.51 11.04
C GLU A 150 10.30 14.14 12.44
N ARG A 151 11.25 15.00 12.84
CA ARG A 151 11.20 15.70 14.12
C ARG A 151 9.97 16.59 14.24
N LYS A 152 9.66 17.39 13.20
CA LYS A 152 8.48 18.27 13.17
C LYS A 152 7.17 17.47 13.28
N SER A 153 7.10 16.31 12.63
CA SER A 153 5.94 15.41 12.74
C SER A 153 5.75 14.91 14.18
N ILE A 154 6.82 14.47 14.84
CA ILE A 154 6.79 14.03 16.25
C ILE A 154 6.34 15.17 17.16
N GLU A 155 6.90 16.37 17.01
CA GLU A 155 6.52 17.57 17.77
C GLU A 155 5.03 17.92 17.58
N PHE A 156 4.52 17.81 16.34
CA PHE A 156 3.11 18.01 16.04
C PHE A 156 2.22 17.03 16.80
N TYR A 157 2.48 15.72 16.73
CA TYR A 157 1.66 14.73 17.45
C TYR A 157 1.77 14.87 18.98
N ALA A 158 2.94 15.27 19.49
CA ALA A 158 3.13 15.53 20.92
C ALA A 158 2.28 16.71 21.42
N SER A 159 1.89 17.64 20.55
CA SER A 159 1.05 18.79 20.94
C SER A 159 -0.42 18.46 21.22
N PHE A 160 -0.88 17.25 20.86
CA PHE A 160 -2.25 16.79 21.06
C PHE A 160 -2.42 15.83 22.26
N ASN A 161 -1.33 15.50 22.96
CA ASN A 161 -1.32 14.68 24.17
C ASN A 161 -1.05 15.53 25.41
#